data_AF-A0A2D7L8C9-F1
#
_entry.id   AF-A0A2D7L8C9-F1
#
_cell.length_a   1.000
_cell.length_b   1.000
_cell.length_c   1.000
_cell.angle_alpha   90.00
_cell.angle_beta   90.00
_cell.angle_gamma   90.00
#
_symmetry.space_group_name_H-M   'P 1'
#
loop_
_entity.id
_entity.type
_entity.pdbx_description
1 polymer ?
#
loop_
_entity_poly.entity_id
_entity_poly.type
_entity_poly.pdbx_seq_one_letter_code
_entity_poly.pdbx_strand_id
1 'polypeptide(L)' 'MRVMRGLVFGTVSVLPALFVGMVSYVLIGGETAFPEWEAWMYGPCYLLPGLIVGGSLLLGLRDEEDAQ' A
#
# COMPACT_ATOMS: atom_id res chain seq x y z
N MET A 1 5.68 -10.15 20.70
CA MET A 1 4.59 -9.18 20.43
C MET A 1 4.87 -8.40 19.13
N ARG A 2 6.13 -8.08 18.85
CA ARG A 2 6.71 -7.61 17.57
C ARG A 2 6.04 -8.00 16.27
N VAL A 3 5.99 -9.30 15.99
CA VAL A 3 5.43 -9.80 14.72
C VAL A 3 3.91 -9.54 14.65
N MET A 4 3.22 -9.64 15.78
CA MET A 4 1.77 -9.46 15.86
C MET A 4 1.37 -8.00 15.64
N ARG A 5 2.13 -7.05 16.19
CA ARG A 5 1.90 -5.61 16.00
C ARG A 5 2.17 -5.18 14.56
N GLY A 6 3.30 -5.60 13.99
CA GLY A 6 3.63 -5.36 12.58
C GLY A 6 2.56 -5.92 11.63
N LEU A 7 2.01 -7.10 11.92
CA LEU A 7 0.97 -7.74 11.10
C LEU A 7 -0.38 -7.00 11.19
N VAL A 8 -0.74 -6.47 12.37
CA VAL A 8 -1.93 -5.63 12.53
C VAL A 8 -1.78 -4.32 11.75
N PHE A 9 -0.64 -3.63 11.87
CA PHE A 9 -0.40 -2.40 11.09
C PHE A 9 -0.37 -2.67 9.58
N GLY A 10 0.27 -3.75 9.15
CA GLY A 10 0.25 -4.19 7.75
C GLY A 10 -1.19 -4.43 7.26
N THR A 11 -2.00 -5.19 8.01
CA THR A 11 -3.38 -5.54 7.63
C THR A 11 -4.30 -4.32 7.60
N VAL A 12 -4.24 -3.46 8.62
CA VAL A 12 -5.06 -2.24 8.69
C VAL A 12 -4.65 -1.26 7.59
N SER A 13 -3.38 -1.24 7.19
CA SER A 13 -2.90 -0.38 6.10
C SER A 13 -3.34 -0.80 4.71
N VAL A 14 -3.84 -2.03 4.50
CA VAL A 14 -4.28 -2.53 3.18
C VAL A 14 -5.43 -1.69 2.61
N LEU A 15 -6.41 -1.36 3.45
CA LEU A 15 -7.61 -0.61 3.02
C LEU A 15 -7.28 0.83 2.59
N PRO A 16 -6.53 1.63 3.37
CA PRO A 16 -6.08 2.95 2.90
C PRO A 16 -5.09 2.85 1.75
N ALA A 17 -4.23 1.82 1.68
CA ALA A 17 -3.31 1.63 0.56
C ALA A 17 -4.03 1.42 -0.78
N LEU A 18 -5.12 0.64 -0.79
CA LEU A 18 -5.95 0.45 -1.99
C LEU A 18 -6.65 1.74 -2.40
N PHE A 19 -7.15 2.52 -1.43
CA PHE A 19 -7.74 3.84 -1.71
C PHE A 19 -6.72 4.78 -2.35
N VAL A 20 -5.50 4.84 -1.83
CA VAL A 20 -4.43 5.66 -2.38
C VAL A 20 -4.02 5.19 -3.78
N GLY A 21 -3.97 3.87 -4.00
CA GLY A 21 -3.71 3.30 -5.33
C GLY A 21 -4.77 3.71 -6.35
N MET A 22 -6.05 3.60 -6.00
CA MET A 22 -7.16 4.02 -6.86
C MET A 22 -7.13 5.53 -7.16
N VAL A 23 -6.91 6.37 -6.15
CA VAL A 23 -6.80 7.83 -6.33
C VAL A 23 -5.61 8.16 -7.24
N SER A 24 -4.46 7.51 -7.05
CA SER A 24 -3.28 7.74 -7.88
C SER A 24 -3.49 7.34 -9.34
N TYR A 25 -4.24 6.26 -9.60
CA TYR A 25 -4.61 5.85 -10.96
C TYR A 25 -5.43 6.93 -11.67
N VAL A 26 -6.43 7.49 -10.98
CA VAL A 26 -7.27 8.57 -11.52
C VAL A 26 -6.44 9.85 -11.74
N LEU A 27 -5.56 10.21 -10.80
CA LEU A 27 -4.71 11.41 -10.91
C LEU A 27 -3.72 11.35 -12.07
N ILE A 28 -3.22 10.17 -12.41
CA ILE A 28 -2.29 9.96 -13.52
C ILE A 28 -3.03 9.94 -14.88
N GLY A 29 -4.36 10.03 -14.87
CA GLY A 29 -5.19 10.05 -16.08
C GLY A 29 -5.54 8.65 -16.59
N GLY A 30 -5.61 7.66 -15.69
CA GLY A 30 -6.01 6.30 -16.04
C GLY A 30 -7.44 6.23 -16.58
N GLU A 31 -7.65 5.42 -17.62
CA GLU A 31 -8.95 5.22 -18.24
C GLU A 31 -9.91 4.48 -17.30
N THR A 32 -11.02 5.14 -16.93
CA THR A 32 -12.01 4.56 -16.01
C THR A 32 -13.12 3.77 -16.70
N ALA A 33 -13.24 3.87 -18.04
CA ALA A 33 -14.32 3.27 -18.81
C ALA A 33 -13.95 1.88 -19.36
N PHE A 34 -12.75 1.73 -19.93
CA PHE A 34 -12.20 0.48 -20.45
C PHE A 34 -10.70 0.40 -20.12
N PRO A 35 -10.34 0.12 -18.86
CA PRO A 35 -8.94 0.10 -18.46
C PRO A 35 -8.18 -1.00 -19.20
N GLU A 36 -7.23 -0.61 -20.05
CA GLU A 36 -6.29 -1.55 -20.65
C GLU A 36 -5.26 -2.01 -19.59
N TRP A 37 -5.37 -3.28 -19.18
CA TRP A 37 -4.55 -3.88 -18.13
C TRP A 37 -3.04 -3.91 -18.45
N GLU A 38 -2.68 -3.82 -19.73
CA GLU A 38 -1.33 -3.99 -20.28
C GLU A 38 -0.41 -2.80 -20.02
N ALA A 39 -0.93 -1.56 -19.95
CA ALA A 39 -0.08 -0.40 -20.17
C ALA A 39 0.19 0.47 -18.92
N TRP A 40 -0.76 0.62 -17.98
CA TRP A 40 -0.61 1.68 -16.93
C TRP A 40 -1.16 1.36 -15.53
N MET A 41 -1.64 0.13 -15.26
CA MET A 41 -2.16 -0.23 -13.93
C MET A 41 -1.08 -0.70 -12.94
N TYR A 42 0.09 -1.14 -13.40
CA TYR A 42 1.12 -1.75 -12.53
C TYR A 42 1.63 -0.81 -11.43
N GLY A 43 1.87 0.47 -11.76
CA GLY A 43 2.34 1.47 -10.80
C GLY A 43 1.33 1.76 -9.70
N PRO A 44 0.18 2.37 -10.04
CA PRO A 44 -0.79 2.82 -9.05
C PRO A 44 -1.53 1.68 -8.35
N CYS A 45 -1.74 0.53 -9.01
CA CYS A 45 -2.58 -0.54 -8.47
C CYS A 45 -1.78 -1.61 -7.71
N TYR A 46 -0.47 -1.74 -7.94
CA TYR A 46 0.37 -2.78 -7.32
C TYR A 46 1.60 -2.22 -6.61
N LEU A 47 2.36 -1.33 -7.27
CA LEU A 47 3.58 -0.79 -6.70
C LEU A 47 3.30 0.15 -5.53
N LEU A 48 2.35 1.08 -5.70
CA LEU A 48 1.99 2.05 -4.66
C LEU A 48 1.38 1.38 -3.42
N PRO A 49 0.37 0.48 -3.56
CA PRO A 49 -0.22 -0.19 -2.40
C PRO A 49 0.78 -1.14 -1.73
N GLY A 50 1.61 -1.83 -2.53
CA GLY A 50 2.67 -2.69 -2.03
C GLY A 50 3.72 -1.94 -1.19
N LEU A 51 4.12 -0.73 -1.61
CA LEU A 51 5.03 0.11 -0.84
C LEU A 51 4.41 0.62 0.46
N ILE A 52 3.12 0.99 0.45
CA ILE A 52 2.43 1.47 1.65
C ILE A 52 2.28 0.35 2.68
N VAL A 53 1.86 -0.84 2.24
CA VAL A 53 1.69 -2.01 3.12
C VAL A 53 3.04 -2.51 3.62
N GLY A 54 4.03 -2.64 2.74
CA GLY A 54 5.39 -3.04 3.11
C GLY A 54 6.07 -2.04 4.05
N GLY A 55 5.90 -0.75 3.79
CA GLY A 55 6.40 0.34 4.65
C GLY A 55 5.74 0.32 6.02
N SER A 56 4.42 0.15 6.08
CA SER A 56 3.67 0.06 7.35
C SER A 56 4.05 -1.18 8.17
N LEU A 57 4.30 -2.30 7.49
CA LEU A 57 4.79 -3.53 8.12
C LEU A 57 6.21 -3.34 8.68
N LEU A 58 7.12 -2.75 7.90
CA LEU A 58 8.49 -2.47 8.33
C LEU A 58 8.54 -1.46 9.49
N LEU A 59 7.71 -0.42 9.45
CA LEU A 59 7.59 0.56 10.52
C LEU A 59 7.07 -0.10 11.81
N GLY A 60 6.04 -0.95 11.69
CA GLY A 60 5.50 -1.72 12.81
C GLY A 60 6.52 -2.68 13.45
N LEU A 61 7.50 -3.18 12.67
CA LEU A 61 8.61 -4.00 13.18
C LEU A 61 9.74 -3.16 13.80
N ARG A 62 10.02 -1.96 13.26
CA ARG A 62 11.11 -1.08 13.72
C ARG A 62 10.79 -0.30 15.00
N ASP A 63 9.55 0.14 15.15
CA ASP A 63 9.11 0.99 16.27
C ASP A 63 9.12 0.26 17.64
N GLU A 64 9.26 -1.07 17.65
CA GLU A 64 9.59 -1.84 18.87
C GLU A 64 11.09 -1.91 19.20
N GLU A 65 11.99 -1.54 18.29
CA GLU A 65 13.44 -1.46 18.53
C GLU A 65 13.83 -0.16 19.22
N ASP A 66 13.16 0.94 18.86
CA ASP A 66 13.45 2.27 19.41
C ASP A 66 12.85 2.51 20.81
N ALA A 67 12.02 1.59 21.30
CA ALA A 67 11.37 1.66 22.62
C ALA A 67 12.09 0.85 23.72
N GLN A 68 13.33 0.40 23.47
CA GLN A 68 14.13 -0.42 24.39
C GLN A 68 15.30 0.34 25.02
#